data_AF-A0A645F6H4-F1
#
_entry.id   AF-A0A645F6H4-F1
#
_cell.length_a   1.000
_cell.length_b   1.000
_cell.length_c   1.000
_cell.angle_alpha   90.00
_cell.angle_beta   90.00
_cell.angle_gamma   90.00
#
_symmetry.space_group_name_H-M   'P 1'
#
loop_
_entity.id
_entity.type
_entity.pdbx_description
1 polymer ?
#
loop_
_entity_poly.entity_id
_entity_poly.type
_entity_poly.pdbx_seq_one_letter_code
_entity_poly.pdbx_strand_id
1 'polypeptide(L)' 'MIPPSIELITKHNLLHRQGLIVTKIDSGEEIYEGDGNIILIDKRKYGNTTVCFYEHKEI' A
#
# COMPACT_ATOMS: atom_id res chain seq x y z
N MET A 1 -7.94 -6.19 3.67
CA MET A 1 -7.17 -7.25 2.94
C MET A 1 -5.84 -6.75 2.33
N ILE A 2 -5.33 -5.57 2.74
CA ILE A 2 -4.08 -5.03 2.18
C ILE A 2 -2.85 -5.89 2.56
N PRO A 3 -2.64 -6.30 3.83
CA PRO A 3 -1.39 -6.97 4.22
C PRO A 3 -1.07 -8.25 3.43
N PRO A 4 -2.01 -9.20 3.23
CA PRO A 4 -1.73 -10.41 2.43
C PRO A 4 -1.39 -10.10 0.96
N SER A 5 -1.95 -9.03 0.41
CA SER A 5 -1.69 -8.64 -0.98
C SER A 5 -0.28 -8.08 -1.14
N ILE A 6 0.15 -7.22 -0.20
CA ILE A 6 1.51 -6.68 -0.16
C ILE A 6 2.52 -7.81 0.06
N GLU A 7 2.25 -8.75 0.96
CA GLU A 7 3.13 -9.91 1.18
C GLU A 7 3.35 -10.73 -0.09
N LEU A 8 2.29 -11.00 -0.87
CA LEU A 8 2.42 -11.73 -2.14
C LEU A 8 3.19 -10.94 -3.20
N ILE A 9 2.97 -9.62 -3.28
CA ILE A 9 3.70 -8.74 -4.21
C ILE A 9 5.19 -8.73 -3.86
N THR A 10 5.53 -8.58 -2.59
CA THR A 10 6.91 -8.62 -2.08
C THR A 10 7.54 -10.00 -2.34
N LYS A 11 6.86 -11.09 -1.96
CA LYS A 11 7.34 -12.47 -2.10
C LYS A 11 7.65 -12.86 -3.55
N HIS A 12 6.84 -12.40 -4.49
CA HIS A 12 6.98 -12.72 -5.91
C HIS A 12 7.67 -11.61 -6.73
N ASN A 13 8.18 -10.57 -6.08
CA ASN A 13 8.82 -9.42 -6.72
C ASN A 13 8.00 -8.83 -7.88
N LEU A 14 6.69 -8.62 -7.65
CA LEU A 14 5.74 -8.25 -8.70
C LEU A 14 5.68 -6.75 -8.96
N LEU A 15 6.14 -5.92 -8.02
CA LEU A 15 6.14 -4.48 -8.17
C LEU A 15 7.40 -4.03 -8.93
N HIS A 16 7.22 -3.34 -10.06
CA HIS A 16 8.33 -2.70 -10.76
C HIS A 16 9.05 -1.71 -9.84
N ARG A 17 10.35 -1.47 -10.06
CA ARG A 17 11.16 -0.59 -9.18
C ARG A 17 10.55 0.80 -8.94
N GLN A 18 9.91 1.38 -9.95
CA GLN A 18 9.18 2.66 -9.89
C GLN A 18 7.65 2.47 -9.94
N GLY A 19 7.17 1.28 -9.58
CA GLY A 19 5.77 0.93 -9.59
C GLY A 19 5.05 1.53 -8.38
N LEU A 20 3.78 1.87 -8.58
CA LEU A 20 2.88 2.40 -7.55
C LEU A 20 1.73 1.42 -7.33
N ILE A 21 1.48 1.07 -6.08
CA ILE A 21 0.30 0.32 -5.66
C ILE A 21 -0.71 1.33 -5.11
N VAL A 22 -1.95 1.24 -5.59
CA VAL A 22 -3.06 2.07 -5.12
C VAL A 22 -4.15 1.17 -4.56
N THR A 23 -4.52 1.40 -3.30
CA THR A 23 -5.61 0.65 -2.64
C THR A 23 -6.68 1.60 -2.12
N LYS A 24 -7.88 1.07 -1.90
CA LYS A 24 -8.95 1.77 -1.18
C LYS A 24 -9.41 0.95 0.02
N ILE A 25 -9.74 1.63 1.10
CA ILE A 25 -10.35 1.08 2.32
C ILE A 25 -11.52 1.95 2.75
N ASP A 26 -12.39 1.40 3.58
CA ASP A 26 -13.30 2.24 4.35
C ASP A 26 -12.48 3.10 5.35
N SER A 27 -12.87 4.36 5.55
CA SER A 27 -12.13 5.28 6.41
C SER A 27 -12.17 4.94 7.90
N GLY A 28 -13.01 3.99 8.32
CA GLY A 28 -12.99 3.40 9.66
C GLY A 28 -12.01 2.24 9.84
N GLU A 29 -11.41 1.73 8.76
CA GLU A 29 -10.40 0.67 8.83
C GLU A 29 -9.03 1.23 9.23
N GLU A 30 -8.23 0.39 9.89
CA GLU A 30 -6.83 0.71 10.17
C GLU A 30 -6.00 0.78 8.90
N ILE A 31 -5.12 1.78 8.84
CA ILE A 31 -4.24 1.97 7.69
C ILE A 31 -3.01 1.10 7.90
N TYR A 32 -2.80 0.20 6.93
CA TYR A 32 -1.57 -0.57 6.86
C TYR A 32 -0.44 0.31 6.36
N GLU A 33 0.65 0.42 7.10
CA GLU A 33 1.78 1.32 6.79
C GLU A 33 2.82 0.68 5.84
N GLY A 34 2.68 -0.61 5.54
CA GLY A 34 3.61 -1.35 4.66
C GLY A 34 4.45 -2.40 5.39
N ASP A 35 5.41 -2.98 4.67
CA ASP A 35 6.43 -3.89 5.18
C ASP A 35 7.84 -3.27 5.05
N GLY A 36 8.91 -4.07 5.17
CA GLY A 36 10.28 -3.59 5.06
C GLY A 36 10.70 -3.14 3.64
N ASN A 37 9.97 -3.58 2.61
CA ASN A 37 10.27 -3.38 1.19
C ASN A 37 9.27 -2.44 0.50
N ILE A 38 7.98 -2.52 0.85
CA ILE A 38 6.90 -1.71 0.29
C ILE A 38 6.29 -0.86 1.40
N ILE A 39 6.32 0.46 1.25
CA ILE A 39 5.90 1.42 2.28
C ILE A 39 4.74 2.29 1.81
N LEU A 40 3.90 2.72 2.75
CA LEU A 40 2.90 3.75 2.50
C LEU A 40 3.59 5.10 2.30
N ILE A 41 3.28 5.79 1.21
CA ILE A 41 3.85 7.11 0.88
C ILE A 41 2.84 8.24 0.94
N ASP A 42 1.56 7.94 0.72
CA ASP A 42 0.48 8.93 0.77
C ASP A 42 -0.84 8.24 1.14
N LYS A 43 -1.73 9.01 1.75
CA LYS A 43 -3.11 8.61 2.03
C LYS A 43 -4.05 9.80 1.92
N ARG A 44 -5.19 9.58 1.26
CA ARG A 44 -6.17 10.63 1.00
C ARG A 44 -7.56 10.17 1.37
N LYS A 45 -8.22 10.92 2.23
CA LYS A 45 -9.59 10.65 2.67
C LYS A 45 -10.60 11.40 1.79
N TYR A 46 -11.58 10.66 1.30
CA TYR A 46 -12.71 11.12 0.50
C TYR A 46 -14.01 10.58 1.11
N GLY A 47 -14.60 11.34 2.02
CA GLY A 47 -15.77 10.90 2.77
C GLY A 47 -15.46 9.66 3.61
N ASN A 48 -16.13 8.54 3.32
CA ASN A 48 -15.93 7.25 3.99
C ASN A 48 -14.91 6.36 3.29
N THR A 49 -14.22 6.84 2.26
CA THR A 49 -13.18 6.07 1.56
C THR A 49 -11.83 6.72 1.79
N THR A 50 -10.83 5.91 2.14
CA THR A 50 -9.43 6.35 2.16
C THR A 50 -8.69 5.64 1.02
N VAL A 51 -8.01 6.41 0.16
CA VAL A 51 -7.11 5.90 -0.86
C VAL A 51 -5.70 5.91 -0.29
N CYS A 52 -5.00 4.78 -0.37
CA CYS A 52 -3.63 4.61 0.10
C CYS A 52 -2.70 4.33 -1.08
N PHE A 53 -1.51 4.89 -1.01
CA PHE A 53 -0.48 4.79 -2.05
C PHE A 53 0.76 4.15 -1.45
N TYR A 54 1.25 3.09 -2.10
CA TYR A 54 2.46 2.38 -1.68
C TYR A 54 3.45 2.25 -2.83
N GLU A 55 4.73 2.26 -2.51
CA GLU A 55 5.81 2.00 -3.45
C GLU A 55 6.97 1.27 -2.76
N HIS A 56 7.99 0.89 -3.53
CA HIS A 56 9.23 0.37 -2.95
C HIS A 56 9.88 1.43 -2.06
N LYS A 57 10.35 1.00 -0.89
CA LYS A 57 11.17 1.83 -0.01
C LYS A 57 12.44 2.23 -0.75
N GLU A 58 12.62 3.52 -1.01
CA GLU A 58 13.86 4.03 -1.55
C GLU A 58 15.01 3.74 -0.57
N ILE A 59 16.10 3.16 -1.08
CA ILE A 59 17.35 2.90 -0.37
C ILE A 59 18.33 4.02 -0.71
#